data_AF-A0AAU7LPR4-F1
#
_entry.id   AF-A0AAU7LPR4-F1
#
_cell.length_a   1.000
_cell.length_b   1.000
_cell.length_c   1.000
_cell.angle_alpha   90.00
_cell.angle_beta   90.00
_cell.angle_gamma   90.00
#
_symmetry.space_group_name_H-M   'P 1'
#
loop_
_entity.id
_entity.type
_entity.pdbx_description
1 polymer ?
#
loop_
_entity_poly.entity_id
_entity_poly.type
_entity_poly.pdbx_seq_one_letter_code
_entity_poly.pdbx_strand_id
1 'polypeptide(L)'
;MAQASPVTPQAIARALGGGLAPVTPVSGAAPAISRYALVGVVAGRLRAGAALISVDGQEARAVRVGTLVDDGMKLESVSGRRAILASATGASVKLTLELPQLDQ
;
A
#
# COMPACT_ATOMS: atom_id res chain seq x y z
N MET A 1 41.18 -23.08 7.30
CA MET A 1 40.31 -23.73 6.29
C MET A 1 39.29 -24.57 7.05
N ALA A 2 37.97 -24.44 6.98
CA ALA A 2 37.05 -23.75 6.08
C ALA A 2 35.85 -23.21 6.90
N GLN A 3 35.24 -22.11 6.44
CA GLN A 3 34.19 -21.38 7.15
C GLN A 3 32.81 -21.93 6.72
N ALA A 4 31.99 -22.38 7.68
CA ALA A 4 30.62 -22.82 7.41
C ALA A 4 29.77 -21.62 6.98
N SER A 5 29.39 -21.56 5.70
CA SER A 5 28.51 -20.51 5.20
C SER A 5 27.13 -20.61 5.88
N PRO A 6 26.61 -19.54 6.50
CA PRO A 6 25.27 -19.55 7.07
C PRO A 6 24.27 -19.81 5.96
N VAL A 7 23.46 -20.85 6.11
CA VAL A 7 22.35 -21.12 5.18
C VAL A 7 21.35 -19.98 5.36
N THR A 8 21.35 -19.06 4.40
CA THR A 8 20.44 -17.93 4.41
C THR A 8 19.08 -18.35 3.83
N PRO A 9 17.97 -17.77 4.30
CA PRO A 9 16.64 -18.03 3.74
C PRO A 9 16.57 -17.75 2.23
N GLN A 10 17.45 -16.90 1.70
CA GLN A 10 17.56 -16.65 0.26
C GLN A 10 18.16 -17.83 -0.52
N ALA A 11 19.05 -18.61 0.10
CA ALA A 11 19.60 -19.83 -0.51
C ALA A 11 18.53 -20.93 -0.59
N ILE A 12 17.70 -21.04 0.45
CA ILE A 12 16.57 -21.99 0.50
C ILE A 12 15.50 -21.60 -0.53
N ALA A 13 15.15 -20.32 -0.64
CA ALA A 13 14.20 -19.84 -1.65
C ALA A 13 14.66 -20.13 -3.08
N ARG A 14 15.97 -20.03 -3.34
CA ARG A 14 16.56 -20.29 -4.65
C ARG A 14 16.58 -21.78 -5.01
N ALA A 15 16.82 -22.65 -4.02
CA ALA A 15 16.74 -24.10 -4.19
C ALA A 15 15.30 -24.57 -4.46
N LEU A 16 14.30 -23.87 -3.93
CA LEU A 16 12.87 -24.11 -4.15
C LEU A 16 12.30 -23.37 -5.39
N GLY A 17 13.16 -22.95 -6.32
CA GLY A 17 12.73 -22.29 -7.58
C GLY A 17 12.19 -20.86 -7.43
N GLY A 18 12.20 -20.29 -6.22
CA GLY A 18 11.78 -18.91 -5.91
C GLY A 18 12.85 -17.88 -6.28
N GLY A 19 13.36 -17.95 -7.51
CA GLY A 19 14.29 -16.96 -8.05
C GLY A 19 13.55 -15.81 -8.70
N LEU A 20 12.89 -14.93 -7.93
CA LEU A 20 12.39 -13.67 -8.48
C LEU A 20 12.55 -12.52 -7.50
N ALA A 21 13.49 -11.66 -7.89
CA ALA A 21 13.66 -10.24 -7.63
C ALA A 21 13.64 -9.76 -6.16
N PRO A 22 14.66 -8.97 -5.74
CA PRO A 22 14.45 -8.10 -4.60
C PRO A 22 13.24 -7.22 -4.93
N VAL A 23 12.21 -7.29 -4.09
CA VAL A 23 11.14 -6.28 -4.09
C VAL A 23 11.80 -5.02 -3.58
N THR A 24 12.41 -4.26 -4.49
CA THR A 24 12.92 -2.93 -4.19
C THR A 24 11.71 -2.10 -3.82
N PRO A 25 11.57 -1.60 -2.58
CA PRO A 25 10.53 -0.62 -2.29
C PRO A 25 10.85 0.60 -3.15
N VAL A 26 10.02 0.84 -4.17
CA VAL A 26 10.01 2.12 -4.88
C VAL A 26 9.52 3.15 -3.86
N SER A 27 10.48 3.83 -3.23
CA SER A 27 10.24 5.10 -2.55
C SER A 27 9.99 6.16 -3.62
N GLY A 28 8.79 6.13 -4.18
CA GLY A 28 8.27 7.19 -5.05
C GLY A 28 7.92 8.41 -4.19
N ALA A 29 8.63 9.51 -4.44
CA ALA A 29 8.54 10.77 -3.71
C ALA A 29 7.11 11.33 -3.64
N ALA A 30 6.77 11.86 -2.46
CA ALA A 30 5.48 12.44 -2.11
C ALA A 30 5.18 13.77 -2.83
N PRO A 31 3.89 14.06 -3.08
CA PRO A 31 3.39 15.42 -2.93
C PRO A 31 2.30 15.53 -1.85
N ALA A 32 2.42 16.60 -1.07
CA ALA A 32 1.47 17.17 -0.10
C ALA A 32 1.23 16.42 1.23
N ILE A 33 2.12 16.57 2.22
CA ILE A 33 1.93 16.42 3.70
C ILE A 33 0.85 15.42 4.12
N SER A 34 0.79 14.29 3.44
CA SER A 34 -0.22 13.26 3.64
C SER A 34 0.55 12.08 4.16
N ARG A 35 0.40 11.85 5.45
CA ARG A 35 0.85 10.62 6.11
C ARG A 35 0.30 9.37 5.43
N TYR A 36 -0.75 9.50 4.63
CA TYR A 36 -1.35 8.43 3.85
C TYR A 36 -0.72 8.36 2.46
N ALA A 37 -0.25 7.19 2.05
CA ALA A 37 0.22 6.89 0.71
C ALA A 37 -0.62 5.75 0.11
N LEU A 38 -1.15 5.96 -1.10
CA LEU A 38 -1.87 4.91 -1.83
C LEU A 38 -0.84 4.05 -2.57
N VAL A 39 -0.73 2.79 -2.15
CA VAL A 39 0.22 1.80 -2.70
C VAL A 39 -0.43 0.98 -3.81
N GLY A 40 -1.73 0.72 -3.70
CA GLY A 40 -2.46 -0.02 -4.72
C GLY A 40 -3.96 0.15 -4.58
N VAL A 41 -4.67 -0.15 -5.66
CA VAL A 41 -6.13 -0.23 -5.68
C VAL A 41 -6.52 -1.59 -6.24
N VAL A 42 -7.36 -2.30 -5.50
CA VAL A 42 -8.00 -3.54 -5.92
C VAL A 42 -9.44 -3.19 -6.30
N ALA A 43 -9.68 -3.05 -7.60
CA ALA A 43 -11.02 -2.87 -8.14
C ALA A 43 -11.80 -4.19 -8.03
N GLY A 44 -12.58 -4.35 -6.96
CA GLY A 44 -13.56 -5.42 -6.86
C GLY A 44 -14.71 -5.20 -7.84
N ARG A 45 -15.08 -6.25 -8.58
CA ARG A 45 -16.10 -6.23 -9.65
C ARG A 45 -17.51 -5.84 -9.16
N LEU A 46 -17.72 -5.77 -7.83
CA LEU A 46 -19.04 -5.67 -7.20
C LEU A 46 -19.08 -4.62 -6.07
N ARG A 47 -18.71 -3.35 -6.34
CA ARG A 47 -18.69 -2.22 -5.37
C ARG A 47 -17.80 -2.41 -4.12
N ALA A 48 -17.22 -3.58 -3.92
CA ALA A 48 -16.27 -3.90 -2.87
C ALA A 48 -14.83 -3.60 -3.34
N GLY A 49 -14.56 -2.32 -3.64
CA GLY A 49 -13.20 -1.85 -3.88
C GLY A 49 -12.38 -1.91 -2.58
N ALA A 50 -11.12 -2.32 -2.67
CA ALA A 50 -10.16 -2.19 -1.59
C ALA A 50 -8.98 -1.34 -2.04
N ALA A 51 -8.42 -0.54 -1.15
CA ALA A 51 -7.21 0.22 -1.36
C ALA A 51 -6.13 -0.28 -0.41
N LEU A 52 -4.91 -0.44 -0.92
CA LEU A 52 -3.73 -0.65 -0.10
C LEU A 52 -3.18 0.73 0.25
N ILE A 53 -3.28 1.08 1.54
CA ILE A 53 -2.87 2.39 2.05
C ILE A 53 -1.79 2.18 3.08
N SER A 54 -0.66 2.88 2.91
CA SER A 54 0.38 3.00 3.93
C SER A 54 0.13 4.28 4.73
N VAL A 55 0.27 4.20 6.05
CA VAL A 55 0.10 5.33 6.98
C VAL A 55 1.42 5.59 7.68
N ASP A 56 1.92 6.82 7.64
CA ASP A 56 3.18 7.26 8.26
C ASP A 56 4.41 6.38 7.89
N GLY A 57 4.40 5.81 6.68
CA GLY A 57 5.45 4.90 6.21
C GLY A 57 5.39 3.49 6.82
N GLN A 58 4.32 3.15 7.54
CA GLN A 58 4.07 1.78 8.03
C GLN A 58 3.62 0.85 6.89
N GLU A 59 3.59 -0.46 7.19
CA GLU A 59 3.10 -1.51 6.29
C GLU A 59 1.78 -1.13 5.60
N ALA A 60 1.74 -1.32 4.28
CA ALA A 60 0.54 -1.03 3.50
C ALA A 60 -0.60 -1.97 3.90
N ARG A 61 -1.70 -1.40 4.41
CA ARG A 61 -2.86 -2.16 4.89
C ARG A 61 -4.00 -2.12 3.87
N ALA A 62 -4.65 -3.26 3.66
CA ALA A 62 -5.83 -3.36 2.80
C ALA A 62 -7.07 -2.84 3.51
N VAL A 63 -7.65 -1.75 3.00
CA VAL A 63 -8.86 -1.12 3.53
C VAL A 63 -9.96 -1.16 2.49
N ARG A 64 -11.16 -1.57 2.88
CA ARG A 64 -12.35 -1.63 2.01
C ARG A 64 -13.12 -0.31 2.04
N VAL A 65 -13.81 0.01 0.95
CA VAL A 65 -14.72 1.16 0.90
C VAL A 65 -15.73 1.07 2.06
N GLY A 66 -15.92 2.19 2.77
CA GLY A 66 -16.76 2.30 3.95
C GLY A 66 -16.09 1.89 5.27
N THR A 67 -14.84 1.42 5.24
CA THR A 67 -14.10 1.00 6.44
C THR A 67 -13.20 2.13 6.95
N LEU A 68 -12.95 2.15 8.26
CA LEU A 68 -11.95 3.01 8.87
C LEU A 68 -10.54 2.59 8.42
N VAL A 69 -9.78 3.56 7.92
CA VAL A 69 -8.35 3.44 7.62
C VAL A 69 -7.56 3.65 8.90
N ASP A 70 -8.00 4.61 9.72
CA ASP A 70 -7.39 5.05 10.97
C ASP A 70 -8.49 5.58 11.91
N ASP A 71 -8.16 5.96 13.14
CA ASP A 71 -9.10 6.43 14.17
C ASP A 71 -9.87 7.70 13.76
N GLY A 72 -9.35 8.47 12.79
CA GLY A 72 -9.98 9.69 12.29
C GLY A 72 -10.49 9.65 10.85
N MET A 73 -10.13 8.62 10.08
CA MET A 73 -10.31 8.61 8.62
C MET A 73 -10.95 7.32 8.14
N LYS A 74 -11.98 7.43 7.30
CA LYS A 74 -12.63 6.32 6.60
C LYS A 74 -12.40 6.40 5.11
N LEU A 75 -12.36 5.25 4.45
CA LEU A 75 -12.33 5.18 2.99
C LEU A 75 -13.74 5.46 2.46
N GLU A 76 -13.96 6.65 1.89
CA GLU A 76 -15.26 7.06 1.33
C GLU A 76 -15.52 6.40 -0.02
N SER A 77 -14.54 6.46 -0.92
CA SER A 77 -14.68 5.90 -2.26
C SER A 77 -13.34 5.51 -2.86
N VAL A 78 -13.37 4.59 -3.81
CA VAL A 78 -12.19 4.12 -4.55
C VAL A 78 -12.56 4.07 -6.03
N SER A 79 -11.74 4.70 -6.86
CA SER A 79 -11.95 4.84 -8.30
C SER A 79 -10.67 4.54 -9.06
N GLY A 80 -10.56 3.34 -9.62
CA GLY A 80 -9.47 2.93 -10.52
C GLY A 80 -8.08 3.00 -9.91
N ARG A 81 -7.47 4.19 -9.92
CA ARG A 81 -6.15 4.49 -9.36
C ARG A 81 -6.17 5.59 -8.29
N ARG A 82 -7.35 5.95 -7.81
CA ARG A 82 -7.59 6.99 -6.80
C ARG A 82 -8.40 6.43 -5.63
N ALA A 83 -8.16 6.95 -4.44
CA ALA A 83 -8.89 6.64 -3.22
C ALA A 83 -9.23 7.95 -2.50
N ILE A 84 -10.48 8.11 -2.07
CA ILE A 84 -10.93 9.29 -1.31
C ILE A 84 -11.14 8.85 0.12
N LEU A 85 -10.41 9.48 1.04
CA LEU A 85 -10.63 9.38 2.46
C LEU A 85 -11.49 10.54 2.93
N ALA A 86 -12.43 10.25 3.82
CA ALA A 86 -13.22 11.26 4.50
C ALA A 86 -13.04 11.12 6.00
N SER A 87 -13.19 12.21 6.73
CA SER A 87 -13.19 12.15 8.18
C SER A 87 -14.32 11.24 8.69
N ALA A 88 -13.98 10.36 9.62
CA ALA A 88 -14.95 9.51 10.30
C ALA A 88 -15.80 10.29 11.31
N THR A 89 -15.27 11.38 11.86
CA THR A 89 -15.91 12.21 12.89
C THR A 89 -16.92 13.22 12.31
N GLY A 90 -17.17 13.19 11.00
CA GLY A 90 -18.15 14.05 10.33
C GLY A 90 -17.62 15.42 9.94
N ALA A 91 -16.32 15.69 10.12
CA ALA A 91 -15.71 16.90 9.57
C ALA A 91 -15.72 16.86 8.03
N SER A 92 -15.90 18.02 7.39
CA SER A 92 -15.82 18.19 5.92
C SER A 92 -14.39 18.06 5.38
N VAL A 93 -13.58 17.20 5.99
CA VAL A 93 -12.21 16.90 5.59
C VAL A 93 -12.25 15.71 4.63
N LYS A 94 -11.88 15.97 3.39
CA LYS A 94 -11.71 14.96 2.35
C LYS A 94 -10.26 14.98 1.87
N LEU A 95 -9.61 13.83 1.89
CA LEU A 95 -8.27 13.65 1.37
C LEU A 95 -8.34 12.74 0.15
N THR A 96 -7.89 13.26 -0.99
CA THR A 96 -7.78 12.48 -2.22
C THR A 96 -6.37 11.94 -2.33
N LEU A 97 -6.26 10.61 -2.39
CA LEU A 97 -5.02 9.91 -2.64
C LEU A 97 -5.03 9.39 -4.08
N GLU A 98 -3.92 9.57 -4.77
CA GLU A 98 -3.72 9.04 -6.11
C GLU A 98 -2.48 8.15 -6.13
N LEU A 99 -2.55 7.08 -6.92
CA LEU A 99 -1.39 6.26 -7.18
C LEU A 99 -0.39 7.08 -7.98
N PRO A 100 0.90 7.08 -7.60
CA PRO A 100 1.93 7.73 -8.41
C PRO A 100 1.83 7.20 -9.84
N GLN A 101 1.97 8.11 -10.80
CA GLN A 101 2.16 7.70 -12.19
C GLN A 101 3.42 6.84 -12.21
N LEU A 102 3.33 5.63 -12.77
CA LEU A 102 4.55 4.95 -13.19
C LEU A 102 5.09 5.85 -14.31
N ASP A 103 6.01 6.73 -13.96
CA ASP A 103 6.90 7.36 -14.93
C ASP A 103 7.63 6.19 -15.58
N GLN A 104 7.20 5.86 -16.80
CA GLN A 104 7.80 4.81 -17.64
C GLN A 104 8.99 5.38 -18.39
#